data_AF-A0A2J8A6H3-F1
#
_entry.id   AF-A0A2J8A6H3-F1
#
_cell.length_a   1.000
_cell.length_b   1.000
_cell.length_c   1.000
_cell.angle_alpha   90.00
_cell.angle_beta   90.00
_cell.angle_gamma   90.00
#
_symmetry.space_group_name_H-M   'P 1'
#
loop_
_entity.id
_entity.type
_entity.pdbx_description
1 polymer ?
#
loop_
_entity_poly.entity_id
_entity_poly.type
_entity_poly.pdbx_seq_one_letter_code
_entity_poly.pdbx_strand_id
1 'polypeptide(L)'
;MDPLTLATVGESSMGGALKEGGTFAAHYRVVSSEADGGRRWVSFSSSTGFGGAALTFYEFGEDGRKLHETTHALENTSMVFVHDMLVSEHYYIVLLGPIDFDPKKFATQYVLSKCSIAECLVYDRNKPARVVLAPRPGRPSGKVLAPRSLPTDPCFAFHHVNAFEVRPGP
;
A
#
# COMPACT_ATOMS: atom_id res chain seq x y z
N MET A 1 -1.34 -20.22 9.79
CA MET A 1 -0.61 -20.84 10.92
C MET A 1 -1.63 -21.25 11.96
N ASP A 2 -1.44 -22.40 12.58
CA ASP A 2 -2.25 -22.80 13.75
C ASP A 2 -1.80 -21.97 14.96
N PRO A 3 -2.71 -21.22 15.63
CA PRO A 3 -2.33 -20.34 16.74
C PRO A 3 -1.89 -21.09 18.01
N LEU A 4 -2.22 -22.38 18.16
CA LEU A 4 -1.85 -23.19 19.32
C LEU A 4 -0.48 -23.86 19.13
N THR A 5 -0.22 -24.34 17.91
CA THR A 5 1.00 -25.14 17.63
C THR A 5 2.07 -24.38 16.86
N LEU A 6 1.73 -23.22 16.28
CA LEU A 6 2.54 -22.45 15.34
C LEU A 6 2.87 -23.23 14.05
N ALA A 7 2.20 -24.35 13.79
CA ALA A 7 2.40 -25.11 12.58
C ALA A 7 1.98 -24.29 11.34
N THR A 8 2.81 -24.34 10.30
CA THR A 8 2.47 -23.78 9.00
C THR A 8 1.37 -24.63 8.37
N VAL A 9 0.19 -24.03 8.21
CA VAL A 9 -0.94 -24.65 7.50
C VAL A 9 -0.70 -24.62 5.99
N GLY A 10 -0.20 -23.49 5.49
CA GLY A 10 0.05 -23.25 4.08
C GLY A 10 -0.10 -21.78 3.72
N GLU A 11 -0.07 -21.50 2.43
CA GLU A 11 -0.41 -20.19 1.88
C GLU A 11 -1.90 -19.88 2.12
N SER A 12 -2.23 -18.60 2.32
CA SER A 12 -3.60 -18.14 2.54
C SER A 12 -4.00 -17.17 1.46
N SER A 13 -5.13 -17.43 0.82
CA SER A 13 -5.83 -16.47 -0.05
C SER A 13 -6.87 -15.64 0.70
N MET A 14 -6.85 -15.67 2.05
CA MET A 14 -7.86 -15.03 2.91
C MET A 14 -9.29 -15.48 2.58
N GLY A 15 -9.48 -16.80 2.44
CA GLY A 15 -10.77 -17.38 2.05
C GLY A 15 -11.18 -17.06 0.61
N GLY A 16 -10.20 -16.93 -0.29
CA GLY A 16 -10.42 -16.54 -1.70
C GLY A 16 -10.58 -15.03 -1.92
N ALA A 17 -10.38 -14.21 -0.89
CA ALA A 17 -10.47 -12.76 -1.01
C ALA A 17 -9.27 -12.13 -1.76
N LEU A 18 -8.11 -12.80 -1.80
CA LEU A 18 -6.92 -12.33 -2.50
C LEU A 18 -6.75 -13.05 -3.84
N LYS A 19 -6.22 -12.32 -4.84
CA LYS A 19 -5.83 -12.90 -6.13
C LYS A 19 -4.60 -13.79 -5.94
N GLU A 20 -4.58 -14.92 -6.63
CA GLU A 20 -3.46 -15.86 -6.62
C GLU A 20 -2.18 -15.19 -7.13
N GLY A 21 -1.05 -15.46 -6.47
CA GLY A 21 0.26 -14.90 -6.81
C GLY A 21 0.40 -13.39 -6.57
N GLY A 22 -0.62 -12.74 -5.99
CA GLY A 22 -0.55 -11.34 -5.60
C GLY A 22 0.31 -11.11 -4.35
N THR A 23 0.88 -9.91 -4.24
CA THR A 23 1.50 -9.49 -2.97
C THR A 23 0.42 -9.14 -1.95
N PHE A 24 0.75 -9.21 -0.66
CA PHE A 24 -0.10 -8.70 0.40
C PHE A 24 0.79 -8.07 1.47
N ALA A 25 0.47 -6.85 1.89
CA ALA A 25 1.32 -6.09 2.79
C ALA A 25 1.42 -6.74 4.17
N ALA A 26 2.63 -6.72 4.73
CA ALA A 26 2.89 -7.14 6.11
C ALA A 26 2.44 -6.08 7.14
N HIS A 27 2.29 -4.83 6.70
CA HIS A 27 1.85 -3.71 7.53
C HIS A 27 0.38 -3.39 7.27
N TYR A 28 -0.46 -3.78 8.23
CA TYR A 28 -1.89 -3.47 8.22
C TYR A 28 -2.25 -2.46 9.31
N ARG A 29 -3.44 -1.87 9.19
CA ARG A 29 -4.02 -1.01 10.22
C ARG A 29 -5.36 -1.58 10.68
N VAL A 30 -5.67 -1.42 11.96
CA VAL A 30 -7.01 -1.68 12.49
C VAL A 30 -7.59 -0.34 12.89
N VAL A 31 -8.67 0.08 12.23
CA VAL A 31 -9.31 1.38 12.46
C VAL A 31 -10.79 1.19 12.79
N SER A 32 -11.36 2.14 13.51
CA SER A 32 -12.82 2.20 13.67
C SER A 32 -13.40 2.96 12.48
N SER A 33 -14.54 2.52 11.98
CA SER A 33 -15.32 3.21 10.95
C SER A 33 -16.26 4.20 11.62
N GLU A 34 -16.17 5.50 11.34
CA GLU A 34 -17.14 6.46 11.89
C GLU A 34 -18.54 6.27 11.27
N ALA A 35 -18.63 5.66 10.08
CA ALA A 35 -19.89 5.47 9.37
C ALA A 35 -20.84 4.47 10.06
N ASP A 36 -20.30 3.42 10.69
CA ASP A 36 -21.10 2.35 11.31
C ASP A 36 -20.55 1.83 12.66
N GLY A 37 -19.47 2.43 13.16
CA GLY A 37 -18.85 2.08 14.45
C GLY A 37 -18.09 0.75 14.47
N GLY A 38 -18.08 -0.02 13.37
CA GLY A 38 -17.40 -1.31 13.32
C GLY A 38 -15.89 -1.16 13.14
N ARG A 39 -15.10 -2.16 13.55
CA ARG A 39 -13.66 -2.18 13.25
C ARG A 39 -13.41 -2.67 11.83
N ARG A 40 -12.35 -2.15 11.23
CA ARG A 40 -11.85 -2.50 9.90
C ARG A 40 -10.40 -2.90 10.00
N TRP A 41 -10.10 -4.09 9.50
CA TRP A 41 -8.72 -4.46 9.20
C TRP A 41 -8.42 -4.01 7.77
N VAL A 42 -7.56 -3.01 7.65
CA VAL A 42 -7.16 -2.40 6.39
C VAL A 42 -5.78 -2.90 6.01
N SER A 43 -5.62 -3.35 4.77
CA SER A 43 -4.33 -3.76 4.18
C SER A 43 -4.24 -3.31 2.73
N PHE A 44 -3.10 -3.56 2.08
CA PHE A 44 -2.92 -3.26 0.67
C PHE A 44 -2.05 -4.30 -0.05
N SER A 45 -2.07 -4.26 -1.37
CA SER A 45 -1.12 -4.93 -2.25
C SER A 45 -0.60 -3.93 -3.27
N SER A 46 0.62 -4.14 -3.74
CA SER A 46 1.22 -3.34 -4.79
C SER A 46 1.47 -4.18 -6.03
N SER A 47 1.16 -3.63 -7.20
CA SER A 47 1.47 -4.24 -8.49
C SER A 47 2.32 -3.31 -9.34
N THR A 48 3.18 -3.92 -10.15
CA THR A 48 4.05 -3.25 -11.13
C THR A 48 4.01 -4.08 -12.41
N GLY A 49 3.80 -3.45 -13.56
CA GLY A 49 3.76 -4.14 -14.85
C GLY A 49 3.85 -3.20 -16.04
N PHE A 50 3.62 -3.73 -17.25
CA PHE A 50 3.71 -2.96 -18.50
C PHE A 50 2.78 -1.74 -18.57
N GLY A 51 1.67 -1.75 -17.80
CA GLY A 51 0.72 -0.64 -17.70
C GLY A 51 1.04 0.38 -16.61
N GLY A 52 2.19 0.26 -15.92
CA GLY A 52 2.56 1.07 -14.77
C GLY A 52 2.36 0.35 -13.43
N ALA A 53 2.36 1.14 -12.36
CA ALA A 53 2.16 0.65 -11.00
C ALA A 53 0.77 0.97 -10.47
N ALA A 54 0.24 0.13 -9.58
CA ALA A 54 -1.00 0.37 -8.88
C ALA A 54 -0.95 -0.14 -7.43
N LEU A 55 -1.83 0.41 -6.60
CA LEU A 55 -2.08 -0.04 -5.24
C LEU A 55 -3.52 -0.51 -5.14
N THR A 56 -3.73 -1.70 -4.59
CA THR A 56 -5.05 -2.22 -4.24
C THR A 56 -5.17 -2.21 -2.72
N PHE A 57 -6.18 -1.53 -2.19
CA PHE A 57 -6.49 -1.52 -0.77
C PHE A 57 -7.66 -2.44 -0.47
N TYR A 58 -7.60 -3.09 0.68
CA TYR A 58 -8.60 -4.02 1.17
C TYR A 58 -9.08 -3.59 2.55
N GLU A 59 -10.38 -3.65 2.79
CA GLU A 59 -10.94 -3.59 4.14
C GLU A 59 -11.67 -4.89 4.46
N PHE A 60 -11.34 -5.49 5.60
CA PHE A 60 -11.98 -6.67 6.14
C PHE A 60 -12.77 -6.32 7.40
N GLY A 61 -13.93 -6.95 7.56
CA GLY A 61 -14.71 -6.90 8.79
C GLY A 61 -14.11 -7.76 9.90
N GLU A 62 -14.66 -7.65 11.09
CA GLU A 62 -14.21 -8.43 12.26
C GLU A 62 -14.41 -9.94 12.10
N ASP A 63 -15.35 -10.35 11.25
CA ASP A 63 -15.58 -11.74 10.87
C ASP A 63 -14.62 -12.27 9.81
N GLY A 64 -13.65 -11.45 9.38
CA GLY A 64 -12.66 -11.78 8.35
C GLY A 64 -13.19 -11.69 6.92
N ARG A 65 -14.45 -11.29 6.70
CA ARG A 65 -14.98 -11.09 5.34
C ARG A 65 -14.44 -9.80 4.74
N LYS A 66 -14.07 -9.85 3.46
CA LYS A 66 -13.70 -8.67 2.69
C LYS A 66 -14.93 -7.80 2.45
N LEU A 67 -14.90 -6.58 2.97
CA LEU A 67 -15.96 -5.58 2.81
C LEU A 67 -15.71 -4.70 1.58
N HIS A 68 -14.46 -4.30 1.37
CA HIS A 68 -14.07 -3.43 0.28
C HIS A 68 -12.77 -3.85 -0.38
N GLU A 69 -12.68 -3.58 -1.69
CA GLU A 69 -11.46 -3.67 -2.50
C GLU A 69 -11.46 -2.50 -3.47
N THR A 70 -10.41 -1.68 -3.45
CA THR A 70 -10.26 -0.55 -4.38
C THR A 70 -8.86 -0.52 -4.96
N THR A 71 -8.76 -0.43 -6.29
CA THR A 71 -7.48 -0.33 -6.99
C THR A 71 -7.27 1.08 -7.53
N HIS A 72 -6.09 1.63 -7.30
CA HIS A 72 -5.70 2.96 -7.75
C HIS A 72 -4.39 2.87 -8.53
N ALA A 73 -4.45 3.27 -9.81
CA ALA A 73 -3.25 3.44 -10.61
C ALA A 73 -2.40 4.60 -10.07
N LEU A 74 -1.09 4.41 -10.03
CA LEU A 74 -0.14 5.43 -9.63
C LEU A 74 0.38 6.15 -10.87
N GLU A 75 -0.09 7.38 -11.08
CA GLU A 75 0.35 8.20 -12.19
C GLU A 75 1.88 8.39 -12.18
N ASN A 76 2.47 8.38 -13.38
CA ASN A 76 3.91 8.57 -13.61
C ASN A 76 4.79 7.64 -12.75
N THR A 77 4.32 6.42 -12.49
CA THR A 77 5.02 5.44 -11.64
C THR A 77 5.13 4.13 -12.40
N SER A 78 6.34 3.80 -12.85
CA SER A 78 6.60 2.54 -13.57
C SER A 78 6.83 1.36 -12.61
N MET A 79 7.40 1.63 -11.43
CA MET A 79 7.64 0.66 -10.36
C MET A 79 7.28 1.29 -9.02
N VAL A 80 6.69 0.50 -8.13
CA VAL A 80 6.31 0.96 -6.80
C VAL A 80 7.00 0.14 -5.72
N PHE A 81 7.61 0.83 -4.76
CA PHE A 81 8.06 0.27 -3.50
C PHE A 81 7.40 1.01 -2.35
N VAL A 82 6.41 0.36 -1.72
CA VAL A 82 5.69 0.86 -0.55
C VAL A 82 5.79 -0.19 0.54
N HIS A 83 6.39 0.18 1.67
CA HIS A 83 6.60 -0.74 2.80
C HIS A 83 5.43 -0.73 3.79
N ASP A 84 4.91 0.47 4.07
CA ASP A 84 3.86 0.71 5.07
C ASP A 84 2.84 1.71 4.51
N MET A 85 1.69 1.78 5.16
CA MET A 85 0.63 2.72 4.87
C MET A 85 0.09 3.37 6.14
N LEU A 86 -0.57 4.49 5.93
CA LEU A 86 -1.33 5.24 6.90
C LEU A 86 -2.81 5.17 6.51
N VAL A 87 -3.68 5.22 7.52
CA VAL A 87 -5.13 5.22 7.31
C VAL A 87 -5.72 6.32 8.19
N SER A 88 -6.39 7.28 7.57
CA SER A 88 -7.25 8.24 8.25
C SER A 88 -8.71 7.85 8.05
N GLU A 89 -9.64 8.62 8.62
CA GLU A 89 -11.07 8.34 8.47
C GLU A 89 -11.48 8.19 7.01
N HIS A 90 -10.98 9.06 6.13
CA HIS A 90 -11.45 9.12 4.77
C HIS A 90 -10.39 8.82 3.70
N TYR A 91 -9.14 8.53 4.06
CA TYR A 91 -8.06 8.24 3.11
C TYR A 91 -7.20 7.05 3.52
N TYR A 92 -6.84 6.22 2.53
CA TYR A 92 -5.59 5.47 2.56
C TYR A 92 -4.47 6.41 2.12
N ILE A 93 -3.34 6.34 2.83
CA ILE A 93 -2.24 7.27 2.64
C ILE A 93 -0.96 6.45 2.51
N VAL A 94 -0.19 6.70 1.45
CA VAL A 94 1.13 6.08 1.26
C VAL A 94 2.17 7.13 0.91
N LEU A 95 3.41 6.90 1.34
CA LEU A 95 4.56 7.68 0.91
C LEU A 95 5.30 6.94 -0.21
N LEU A 96 5.29 7.51 -1.39
CA LEU A 96 6.15 7.07 -2.49
C LEU A 96 7.47 7.83 -2.39
N GLY A 97 8.50 7.19 -1.83
CA GLY A 97 9.85 7.73 -1.89
C GLY A 97 10.38 7.73 -3.33
N PRO A 98 11.38 8.57 -3.66
CA PRO A 98 12.00 8.61 -4.98
C PRO A 98 12.95 7.42 -5.17
N ILE A 99 12.38 6.22 -5.26
CA ILE A 99 13.09 4.97 -5.51
C ILE A 99 12.90 4.59 -6.98
N ASP A 100 14.00 4.53 -7.71
CA ASP A 100 14.04 4.00 -9.07
C ASP A 100 14.50 2.55 -9.08
N PHE A 101 14.18 1.86 -10.16
CA PHE A 101 14.73 0.54 -10.47
C PHE A 101 15.93 0.70 -11.43
N ASP A 102 17.06 0.05 -11.13
CA ASP A 102 18.24 -0.02 -11.99
C ASP A 102 18.16 -1.26 -12.90
N PRO A 103 17.68 -1.13 -14.15
CA PRO A 103 17.53 -2.26 -15.06
C PRO A 103 18.89 -2.85 -15.47
N LYS A 104 19.97 -2.05 -15.47
CA LYS A 104 21.30 -2.53 -15.84
C LYS A 104 21.85 -3.44 -14.75
N LYS A 105 21.75 -3.01 -13.49
CA LYS A 105 22.17 -3.85 -12.35
C LYS A 105 21.32 -5.10 -12.25
N PHE A 106 20.02 -5.01 -12.51
CA PHE A 106 19.14 -6.17 -12.60
C PHE A 106 19.64 -7.19 -13.64
N ALA A 107 19.83 -6.77 -14.90
CA ALA A 107 20.20 -7.68 -15.98
C ALA A 107 21.62 -8.26 -15.84
N THR A 108 22.56 -7.48 -15.30
CA THR A 108 23.98 -7.86 -15.27
C THR A 108 24.46 -8.45 -13.94
N GLN A 109 23.74 -8.21 -12.84
CA GLN A 109 24.13 -8.67 -11.50
C GLN A 109 23.07 -9.57 -10.88
N TYR A 110 21.81 -9.12 -10.77
CA TYR A 110 20.76 -9.92 -10.14
C TYR A 110 20.47 -11.21 -10.90
N VAL A 111 20.28 -11.14 -12.23
CA VAL A 111 20.04 -12.33 -13.08
C VAL A 111 21.20 -13.32 -13.02
N LEU A 112 22.43 -12.84 -12.76
CA LEU A 112 23.62 -13.67 -12.60
C LEU A 112 23.90 -14.04 -11.12
N SER A 113 22.92 -13.83 -10.22
CA SER A 113 23.01 -14.11 -8.79
C SER A 113 24.20 -13.44 -8.07
N LYS A 114 24.63 -12.26 -8.54
CA LYS A 114 25.75 -11.49 -7.96
C LYS A 114 25.30 -10.45 -6.94
N CYS A 115 24.01 -10.13 -6.90
CA CYS A 115 23.43 -9.19 -5.94
C CYS A 115 21.97 -9.58 -5.63
N SER A 116 21.41 -8.98 -4.58
CA SER A 116 19.99 -9.11 -4.26
C SER A 116 19.11 -8.21 -5.15
N ILE A 117 17.81 -8.49 -5.20
CA ILE A 117 16.85 -7.62 -5.93
C ILE A 117 16.74 -6.23 -5.30
N ALA A 118 16.88 -6.14 -3.97
CA ALA A 118 16.82 -4.88 -3.22
C ALA A 118 17.97 -3.93 -3.64
N GLU A 119 19.13 -4.49 -3.98
CA GLU A 119 20.27 -3.71 -4.48
C GLU A 119 20.06 -3.12 -5.87
N CYS A 120 19.00 -3.52 -6.59
CA CYS A 120 18.57 -2.91 -7.84
C CYS A 120 17.62 -1.73 -7.62
N LEU A 121 17.27 -1.41 -6.37
CA LEU A 121 16.47 -0.23 -6.02
C LEU A 121 17.40 0.90 -5.61
N VAL A 122 17.25 2.07 -6.25
CA VAL A 122 18.16 3.21 -6.09
C VAL A 122 17.38 4.44 -5.66
N TYR A 123 17.81 5.07 -4.57
CA TYR A 123 17.24 6.32 -4.10
C TYR A 123 17.77 7.51 -4.92
N ASP A 124 16.89 8.27 -5.56
CA ASP A 124 17.21 9.49 -6.29
C ASP A 124 16.86 10.74 -5.47
N ARG A 125 17.87 11.31 -4.82
CA ARG A 125 17.72 12.52 -4.00
C ARG A 125 17.30 13.77 -4.77
N ASN A 126 17.30 13.75 -6.11
CA ASN A 126 16.93 14.90 -6.93
C ASN A 126 15.45 14.87 -7.35
N LYS A 127 14.73 13.78 -7.05
CA LYS A 127 13.30 13.65 -7.30
C LYS A 127 12.50 13.88 -6.01
N PRO A 128 11.31 14.50 -6.09
CA PRO A 128 10.45 14.64 -4.92
C PRO A 128 9.92 13.27 -4.49
N ALA A 129 9.73 13.10 -3.18
CA ALA A 129 8.81 12.07 -2.71
C ALA A 129 7.36 12.53 -2.97
N ARG A 130 6.41 11.59 -2.95
CA ARG A 130 5.00 11.90 -3.14
C ARG A 130 4.15 11.26 -2.06
N VAL A 131 3.31 12.06 -1.41
CA VAL A 131 2.25 11.57 -0.54
C VAL A 131 1.03 11.30 -1.42
N VAL A 132 0.62 10.04 -1.51
CA VAL A 132 -0.59 9.64 -2.25
C VAL A 132 -1.74 9.47 -1.27
N LEU A 133 -2.83 10.19 -1.55
CA LEU A 133 -4.09 10.16 -0.81
C LEU A 133 -5.14 9.45 -1.66
N ALA A 134 -5.43 8.19 -1.36
CA ALA A 134 -6.47 7.41 -2.01
C ALA A 134 -7.75 7.44 -1.16
N PRO A 135 -8.90 7.87 -1.69
CA PRO A 135 -10.14 7.94 -0.93
C PRO A 135 -10.63 6.57 -0.45
N ARG A 136 -11.01 6.48 0.83
CA ARG A 136 -11.65 5.29 1.39
C ARG A 136 -13.11 5.17 0.94
N PRO A 137 -13.64 3.95 0.77
CA PRO A 137 -15.08 3.69 0.64
C PRO A 137 -15.87 4.21 1.85
N GLY A 138 -17.17 4.45 1.69
CA GLY A 138 -18.04 4.82 2.81
C GLY A 138 -18.02 6.29 3.22
N ARG A 139 -17.36 7.18 2.46
CA ARG A 139 -17.39 8.64 2.69
C ARG A 139 -18.82 9.19 2.78
N PRO A 140 -19.13 10.08 3.74
CA PRO A 140 -20.49 10.63 3.92
C PRO A 140 -21.07 11.30 2.67
N SER A 141 -20.21 11.92 1.85
CA SER A 141 -20.65 12.61 0.63
C SER A 141 -21.11 11.68 -0.51
N GLY A 142 -20.83 10.37 -0.43
CA GLY A 142 -21.07 9.40 -1.50
C GLY A 142 -20.27 9.63 -2.79
N LYS A 143 -19.51 10.73 -2.90
CA LYS A 143 -18.72 11.06 -4.09
C LYS A 143 -17.47 10.20 -4.15
N VAL A 144 -17.29 9.53 -5.28
CA VAL A 144 -16.01 8.90 -5.65
C VAL A 144 -15.04 10.02 -6.03
N LEU A 145 -13.99 10.18 -5.22
CA LEU A 145 -12.92 11.12 -5.51
C LEU A 145 -11.78 10.39 -6.22
N ALA A 146 -11.05 11.10 -7.08
CA ALA A 146 -9.81 10.59 -7.63
C ALA A 146 -8.70 10.63 -6.55
N PRO A 147 -7.75 9.68 -6.56
CA PRO A 147 -6.54 9.79 -5.76
C PRO A 147 -5.79 11.09 -6.04
N ARG A 148 -5.17 11.65 -5.01
CA ARG A 148 -4.32 12.84 -5.14
C ARG A 148 -2.88 12.46 -4.84
N SER A 149 -1.94 13.00 -5.60
CA SER A 149 -0.52 12.86 -5.35
C SER A 149 0.07 14.24 -5.05
N LEU A 150 0.63 14.40 -3.85
CA LEU A 150 1.19 15.66 -3.38
C LEU A 150 2.71 15.53 -3.29
N PRO A 151 3.48 16.36 -4.00
CA PRO A 151 4.93 16.35 -3.88
C PRO A 151 5.37 16.84 -2.50
N THR A 152 6.48 16.31 -2.02
CA THR A 152 7.18 16.77 -0.82
C THR A 152 8.69 16.66 -1.04
N ASP A 153 9.47 17.19 -0.09
CA ASP A 153 10.93 17.07 -0.12
C ASP A 153 11.36 15.60 -0.23
N PRO A 154 12.49 15.31 -0.90
CA PRO A 154 13.00 13.95 -1.04
C PRO A 154 13.14 13.26 0.31
N CYS A 155 12.35 12.20 0.52
CA CYS A 155 12.42 11.37 1.72
C CYS A 155 12.02 9.93 1.43
N PHE A 156 12.42 9.04 2.32
CA PHE A 156 12.02 7.63 2.31
C PHE A 156 11.73 7.20 3.74
N ALA A 157 10.64 6.47 3.94
CA ALA A 157 10.28 5.93 5.24
C ALA A 157 9.83 4.48 5.08
N PHE A 158 10.36 3.60 5.93
CA PHE A 158 9.83 2.25 6.07
C PHE A 158 8.54 2.29 6.88
N HIS A 159 8.53 2.99 8.02
CA HIS A 159 7.42 2.91 8.97
C HIS A 159 6.77 4.26 9.20
N HIS A 160 5.46 4.23 9.37
CA HIS A 160 4.65 5.37 9.74
C HIS A 160 4.02 5.16 11.11
N VAL A 161 3.93 6.23 11.89
CA VAL A 161 3.34 6.20 13.23
C VAL A 161 1.82 6.17 13.14
N ASN A 162 1.19 7.28 12.73
CA ASN A 162 -0.25 7.41 12.61
C ASN A 162 -0.63 8.58 11.67
N ALA A 163 -1.89 8.62 11.24
CA ALA A 163 -2.49 9.73 10.52
C ALA A 163 -3.92 9.98 11.02
N PHE A 164 -4.34 11.23 11.02
CA PHE A 164 -5.70 11.64 11.36
C PHE A 164 -6.05 12.90 10.59
N GLU A 165 -7.35 13.12 10.40
CA GLU A 165 -7.85 14.32 9.74
C GLU A 165 -8.23 15.35 10.79
N VAL A 166 -7.72 16.57 10.63
CA VAL A 166 -8.09 17.71 11.47
C VAL A 166 -9.03 18.58 10.66
N ARG A 167 -10.17 18.95 11.24
CA ARG A 167 -10.99 20.00 10.63
C ARG A 167 -10.16 21.27 10.55
N PRO A 168 -10.23 22.04 9.46
CA PRO A 168 -9.69 23.39 9.48
C PRO A 168 -10.21 24.09 10.73
N GLY A 169 -9.30 24.73 11.48
CA GLY A 169 -9.70 25.58 12.60
C GLY A 169 -10.70 26.66 12.13
N PRO A 170 -11.41 27.30 13.06
CA PRO A 170 -12.25 28.45 12.73
C PRO A 170 -11.48 29.54 11.98
#